data_AF-A0AAW5ELK6-F1
#
_entry.id   AF-A0AAW5ELK6-F1
#
_cell.length_a   1.000
_cell.length_b   1.000
_cell.length_c   1.000
_cell.angle_alpha   90.00
_cell.angle_beta   90.00
_cell.angle_gamma   90.00
#
_symmetry.space_group_name_H-M   'P 1'
#
loop_
_entity.id
_entity.type
_entity.pdbx_description
1 polymer ?
#
loop_
_entity_poly.entity_id
_entity_poly.type
_entity_poly.pdbx_seq_one_letter_code
_entity_poly.pdbx_strand_id
1 'polypeptide(L)'
;AVEGGVAAIDTFFLTIGAEGESGYEIFEKLAAKAKAIFAVGTCSSYGGIQAAYPNPSKTCGISEVLTQKVVNIPGCPPSDVNIIATLTYFALFGILPELDEQNRPVWAYGKCL
;
A
#
# COMPACT_ATOMS: atom_id res chain seq x y z
N ALA A 1 -7.14 3.76 -1.54
CA ALA A 1 -5.90 3.67 -0.75
C ALA A 1 -5.95 2.38 0.04
N VAL A 2 -4.79 1.77 0.30
CA VAL A 2 -4.65 0.50 1.03
C VAL A 2 -3.83 0.74 2.28
N GLU A 3 -4.29 0.21 3.40
CA GLU A 3 -3.63 0.16 4.70
C GLU A 3 -3.47 -1.32 5.08
N GLY A 4 -2.42 -1.65 5.83
CA GLY A 4 -2.05 -3.04 6.12
C GLY A 4 -1.26 -3.73 4.98
N GLY A 5 -0.44 -4.72 5.35
CA GLY A 5 0.22 -5.61 4.39
C GLY A 5 -0.73 -6.71 3.91
N VAL A 6 -0.33 -7.44 2.87
CA VAL A 6 -1.16 -8.49 2.26
C VAL A 6 -0.53 -9.88 2.41
N ALA A 7 -1.34 -10.88 2.75
CA ALA A 7 -0.95 -12.29 2.76
C ALA A 7 -1.52 -12.97 1.50
N ALA A 8 -0.70 -13.04 0.45
CA ALA A 8 -1.13 -13.56 -0.86
C ALA A 8 -0.99 -15.08 -1.01
N ILE A 9 -0.20 -15.73 -0.14
CA ILE A 9 0.02 -17.18 -0.19
C ILE A 9 -1.04 -17.91 0.65
N ASP A 10 -1.08 -17.59 1.94
CA ASP A 10 -2.02 -18.18 2.89
C ASP A 10 -3.10 -17.13 3.20
N THR A 11 -4.12 -17.05 2.34
CA THR A 11 -5.07 -15.92 2.33
C THR A 11 -6.02 -15.86 3.54
N PHE A 12 -6.08 -16.93 4.34
CA PHE A 12 -6.94 -17.03 5.53
C PHE A 12 -6.47 -16.16 6.71
N PHE A 13 -5.26 -15.58 6.66
CA PHE A 13 -4.75 -14.68 7.72
C PHE A 13 -5.53 -13.37 7.84
N LEU A 14 -6.28 -12.98 6.79
CA LEU A 14 -7.23 -11.87 6.84
C LEU A 14 -8.53 -12.29 6.15
N THR A 15 -9.62 -12.37 6.91
CA THR A 15 -10.97 -12.57 6.39
C THR A 15 -11.86 -11.38 6.74
N ILE A 16 -12.76 -11.02 5.83
CA ILE A 16 -13.60 -9.83 5.94
C ILE A 16 -15.07 -10.22 5.69
N GLY A 17 -15.98 -9.62 6.46
CA GLY A 17 -17.41 -9.82 6.30
C GLY A 17 -17.95 -11.09 6.97
N ALA A 18 -19.27 -11.25 6.93
CA ALA A 18 -19.97 -12.36 7.58
C ALA A 18 -19.64 -13.73 6.96
N GLU A 19 -19.36 -13.75 5.65
CA GLU A 19 -19.03 -14.96 4.89
C GLU A 19 -17.54 -15.34 4.98
N GLY A 20 -16.72 -14.54 5.66
CA GLY A 20 -15.29 -14.82 5.83
C GLY A 20 -14.48 -14.75 4.54
N GLU A 21 -14.81 -13.82 3.64
CA GLU A 21 -14.10 -13.66 2.36
C GLU A 21 -12.63 -13.29 2.58
N SER A 22 -11.74 -13.83 1.75
CA SER A 22 -10.31 -13.50 1.78
C SER A 22 -10.08 -12.01 1.53
N GLY A 23 -9.38 -11.36 2.46
CA GLY A 23 -9.00 -9.95 2.33
C GLY A 23 -8.11 -9.70 1.12
N TYR A 24 -7.23 -10.65 0.78
CA TYR A 24 -6.40 -10.58 -0.42
C TYR A 24 -7.23 -10.61 -1.72
N GLU A 25 -8.23 -11.49 -1.80
CA GLU A 25 -9.08 -11.60 -2.99
C GLU A 25 -9.96 -10.35 -3.16
N ILE A 26 -10.47 -9.79 -2.06
CA ILE A 26 -11.19 -8.50 -2.09
C ILE A 26 -10.25 -7.40 -2.59
N PHE A 27 -9.04 -7.33 -2.04
CA PHE A 27 -8.02 -6.37 -2.44
C PHE A 27 -7.70 -6.47 -3.94
N GLU A 28 -7.45 -7.66 -4.46
CA GLU A 28 -7.10 -7.89 -5.87
C GLU A 28 -8.22 -7.44 -6.81
N LYS A 29 -9.48 -7.80 -6.49
CA LYS A 29 -10.67 -7.39 -7.25
C LYS A 29 -10.84 -5.86 -7.29
N LEU A 30 -10.53 -5.17 -6.19
CA LEU A 30 -10.61 -3.72 -6.08
C LEU A 30 -9.44 -3.03 -6.80
N ALA A 31 -8.22 -3.56 -6.63
CA ALA A 31 -7.01 -3.04 -7.26
C ALA A 31 -7.12 -3.09 -8.80
N ALA A 32 -7.69 -4.16 -9.36
CA ALA A 32 -7.90 -4.29 -10.80
C ALA A 32 -8.81 -3.20 -11.41
N LYS A 33 -9.64 -2.54 -10.60
CA LYS A 33 -10.57 -1.48 -11.05
C LYS A 33 -10.13 -0.09 -10.63
N ALA A 34 -9.02 0.03 -9.90
CA ALA A 34 -8.57 1.30 -9.34
C ALA A 34 -7.91 2.19 -10.41
N LYS A 35 -8.27 3.48 -10.43
CA LYS A 35 -7.60 4.49 -11.28
C LYS A 35 -6.17 4.78 -10.80
N ALA A 36 -5.95 4.72 -9.48
CA ALA A 36 -4.64 4.84 -8.84
C ALA A 36 -4.65 4.09 -7.52
N ILE A 37 -3.50 3.54 -7.14
CA ILE A 37 -3.32 2.75 -5.92
C ILE A 37 -2.29 3.45 -5.03
N PHE A 38 -2.68 3.73 -3.79
CA PHE A 38 -1.84 4.36 -2.78
C PHE A 38 -1.66 3.38 -1.63
N ALA A 39 -0.43 2.94 -1.39
CA ALA A 39 -0.02 2.19 -0.22
C ALA A 39 0.28 3.18 0.92
N VAL A 40 -0.66 3.32 1.85
CA VAL A 40 -0.53 4.20 3.01
C VAL A 40 0.06 3.43 4.18
N GLY A 41 1.27 3.79 4.57
CA GLY A 41 2.03 3.18 5.66
C GLY A 41 3.03 2.12 5.24
N THR A 42 3.96 1.82 6.13
CA THR A 42 5.03 0.82 5.90
C THR A 42 4.46 -0.59 5.70
N CYS A 43 3.34 -0.92 6.34
CA CYS A 43 2.66 -2.21 6.19
C CYS A 43 2.24 -2.47 4.75
N SER A 44 1.53 -1.54 4.11
CA SER A 44 1.10 -1.70 2.72
C SER A 44 2.23 -1.46 1.73
N SER A 45 3.18 -0.57 2.05
CA SER A 45 4.32 -0.28 1.16
C SER A 45 5.30 -1.46 1.08
N TYR A 46 5.62 -2.08 2.22
CA TYR A 46 6.75 -3.02 2.36
C TYR A 46 6.47 -4.23 3.29
N GLY A 47 5.23 -4.46 3.69
CA GLY A 47 4.83 -5.57 4.57
C GLY A 47 4.83 -5.26 6.07
N GLY A 48 5.60 -4.25 6.51
CA GLY A 48 5.55 -3.74 7.89
C GLY A 48 5.97 -4.74 8.96
N ILE A 49 5.38 -4.61 10.16
CA ILE A 49 5.73 -5.46 11.31
C ILE A 49 5.33 -6.92 11.09
N GLN A 50 4.27 -7.18 10.32
CA GLN A 50 3.79 -8.52 9.98
C GLN A 50 4.80 -9.29 9.12
N ALA A 51 5.52 -8.57 8.26
CA ALA A 51 6.56 -9.13 7.40
C ALA A 51 7.93 -9.27 8.08
N ALA A 52 8.10 -8.76 9.31
CA ALA A 52 9.32 -8.93 10.07
C ALA A 52 9.56 -10.42 10.38
N TYR A 53 10.83 -10.82 10.54
CA TYR A 53 11.19 -12.20 10.88
C TYR A 53 10.42 -12.67 12.15
N PRO A 54 9.77 -13.85 12.13
CA PRO A 54 9.87 -14.92 11.13
C PRO A 54 8.81 -14.89 10.01
N ASN A 55 8.00 -13.84 9.91
CA ASN A 55 6.91 -13.67 8.94
C ASN A 55 5.99 -14.90 8.81
N PRO A 56 5.28 -15.29 9.89
CA PRO A 56 4.45 -16.49 9.90
C PRO A 56 3.29 -16.42 8.91
N SER A 57 2.80 -15.21 8.61
CA SER A 57 1.70 -14.96 7.67
C SER A 57 2.13 -14.81 6.22
N LYS A 58 3.44 -14.84 5.95
CA LYS A 58 4.02 -14.56 4.63
C LYS A 58 3.50 -13.23 4.05
N THR A 59 3.35 -12.24 4.92
CA THR A 59 2.88 -10.90 4.54
C THR A 59 3.95 -10.18 3.73
N CYS A 60 3.51 -9.41 2.74
CA CYS A 60 4.34 -8.63 1.84
C CYS A 60 3.72 -7.26 1.55
N GLY A 61 4.49 -6.37 0.91
CA GLY A 61 3.98 -5.09 0.42
C GLY A 61 3.11 -5.28 -0.81
N ILE A 62 2.13 -4.40 -1.00
CA ILE A 62 1.15 -4.57 -2.09
C ILE A 62 1.77 -4.43 -3.49
N SER A 63 2.93 -3.78 -3.60
CA SER A 63 3.68 -3.65 -4.86
C SER A 63 4.27 -4.99 -5.32
N GLU A 64 4.41 -5.98 -4.43
CA GLU A 64 4.97 -7.29 -4.76
C GLU A 64 3.94 -8.22 -5.43
N VAL A 65 2.65 -7.92 -5.24
CA VAL A 65 1.53 -8.74 -5.72
C VAL A 65 0.72 -8.07 -6.83
N LEU A 66 0.96 -6.79 -7.09
CA LEU A 66 0.28 -6.03 -8.14
C LEU A 66 1.19 -5.78 -9.33
N THR A 67 0.58 -5.74 -10.51
CA THR A 67 1.27 -5.31 -11.75
C THR A 67 1.09 -3.81 -12.01
N GLN A 68 0.07 -3.21 -11.41
CA GLN A 68 -0.24 -1.79 -11.51
C GLN A 68 0.76 -0.95 -10.71
N LYS A 69 1.00 0.28 -11.17
CA LYS A 69 1.86 1.22 -10.44
C LYS A 69 1.22 1.60 -9.10
N VAL A 70 1.95 1.37 -8.01
CA VAL A 70 1.56 1.71 -6.63
C VAL A 70 2.35 2.93 -6.17
N VAL A 71 1.69 3.90 -5.54
CA VAL A 71 2.35 5.02 -4.85
C VAL A 71 2.56 4.66 -3.39
N ASN A 72 3.81 4.57 -2.96
CA ASN A 72 4.19 4.24 -1.59
C ASN A 72 4.27 5.50 -0.73
N ILE A 73 3.50 5.55 0.35
CA ILE A 73 3.52 6.62 1.37
C ILE A 73 3.93 5.97 2.70
N PRO A 74 5.21 5.57 2.86
CA PRO A 74 5.66 4.78 3.99
C PRO A 74 5.77 5.60 5.29
N GLY A 75 5.69 4.88 6.41
CA GLY A 75 5.67 5.42 7.77
C GLY A 75 4.80 4.55 8.68
N CYS A 76 5.02 4.60 9.99
CA CYS A 76 4.31 3.75 10.94
C CYS A 76 3.77 4.55 12.15
N PRO A 77 2.79 5.45 11.95
CA PRO A 77 2.16 5.83 10.68
C PRO A 77 2.95 6.92 9.92
N PRO A 78 2.66 7.15 8.63
CA PRO A 78 3.25 8.27 7.88
C PRO A 78 2.70 9.61 8.37
N SER A 79 3.40 10.71 8.04
CA SER A 79 2.89 12.06 8.29
C SER A 79 1.55 12.27 7.60
N ASP A 80 0.62 12.89 8.32
CA ASP A 80 -0.66 13.40 7.84
C ASP A 80 -0.51 14.26 6.57
N VAL A 81 0.49 15.16 6.54
CA VAL A 81 0.80 15.99 5.37
C VAL A 81 1.17 15.13 4.17
N ASN A 82 1.99 14.09 4.35
CA ASN A 82 2.38 13.19 3.25
C ASN A 82 1.19 12.43 2.68
N ILE A 83 0.25 12.01 3.53
CA ILE A 83 -1.00 11.37 3.09
C ILE A 83 -1.86 12.37 2.32
N ILE A 84 -2.23 13.49 2.97
CA ILE A 84 -3.21 14.44 2.44
C ILE A 84 -2.70 15.08 1.16
N ALA A 85 -1.47 15.61 1.15
CA ALA A 85 -0.94 16.32 -0.01
C ALA A 85 -0.81 15.38 -1.23
N THR A 86 -0.39 14.14 -1.03
CA THR A 86 -0.26 13.17 -2.14
C THR A 86 -1.63 12.80 -2.73
N LEU A 87 -2.63 12.55 -1.89
CA LEU A 87 -3.98 12.22 -2.35
C LEU A 87 -4.65 13.43 -3.02
N THR A 88 -4.55 14.61 -2.42
CA THR A 88 -5.10 15.85 -2.96
C THR A 88 -4.45 16.23 -4.28
N TYR A 89 -3.13 16.04 -4.43
CA TYR A 89 -2.44 16.27 -5.70
C TYR A 89 -3.05 15.44 -6.84
N PHE A 90 -3.22 14.13 -6.62
CA PHE A 90 -3.86 13.27 -7.60
C PHE A 90 -5.33 13.64 -7.86
N ALA A 91 -6.07 14.02 -6.81
CA ALA A 91 -7.47 14.42 -6.95
C ALA A 91 -7.65 15.71 -7.77
N LEU A 92 -6.74 16.68 -7.61
CA LEU A 92 -6.80 17.97 -8.31
C LEU A 92 -6.30 17.89 -9.75
N PHE A 93 -5.18 17.20 -9.98
CA PHE A 93 -4.51 17.22 -11.29
C PHE A 93 -4.75 15.96 -12.13
N GLY A 94 -5.30 14.89 -11.54
CA GLY A 94 -5.55 13.62 -12.22
C GLY A 94 -4.27 12.85 -12.60
N ILE A 95 -3.11 13.31 -12.15
CA ILE A 95 -1.79 12.71 -12.40
C ILE A 95 -1.09 12.41 -11.08
N LEU A 96 -0.20 11.42 -11.07
CA LEU A 96 0.61 11.09 -9.90
C LEU A 96 1.75 12.10 -9.75
N PRO A 97 2.18 12.43 -8.51
CA PRO A 97 3.37 13.25 -8.32
C PRO A 97 4.61 12.50 -8.83
N GLU A 98 5.72 13.23 -8.98
CA GLU A 98 7.01 12.61 -9.26
C GLU A 98 7.38 11.63 -8.14
N LEU A 99 7.78 10.42 -8.53
CA LEU A 99 8.12 9.34 -7.60
C LEU A 99 9.58 8.94 -7.78
N ASP A 100 10.20 8.54 -6.68
CA ASP A 100 11.55 7.94 -6.68
C ASP A 100 11.53 6.48 -7.16
N GLU A 101 12.70 5.83 -7.15
CA GLU A 101 12.88 4.43 -7.56
C GLU A 101 12.08 3.44 -6.70
N GLN A 102 11.67 3.83 -5.49
CA GLN A 102 10.85 3.03 -4.58
C GLN A 102 9.36 3.40 -4.68
N ASN A 103 8.97 4.14 -5.72
CA ASN A 103 7.63 4.67 -5.95
C ASN A 103 7.11 5.60 -4.83
N ARG A 104 7.99 6.31 -4.12
CA ARG A 104 7.59 7.29 -3.09
C ARG A 104 7.59 8.71 -3.64
N PRO A 105 6.68 9.60 -3.21
CA PRO A 105 6.68 11.00 -3.66
C PRO A 105 8.01 11.71 -3.34
N VAL A 106 8.71 12.20 -4.36
CA VAL A 106 10.04 12.83 -4.22
C VAL A 106 10.01 14.03 -3.28
N TRP A 107 8.94 14.82 -3.32
CA TRP A 107 8.79 16.00 -2.46
C TRP A 107 8.76 15.65 -0.96
N ALA A 108 8.29 14.45 -0.61
CA ALA A 108 8.15 13.99 0.78
C ALA A 108 9.32 13.10 1.24
N TYR A 109 9.88 12.28 0.35
CA TYR A 109 10.87 11.24 0.70
C TYR A 109 12.22 11.38 -0.02
N GLY A 110 12.41 12.43 -0.83
CA GLY A 110 13.62 12.66 -1.63
C GLY A 110 14.86 13.12 -0.83
N LYS A 111 14.74 13.28 0.49
CA LYS A 111 15.86 13.58 1.38
C LYS A 111 15.94 12.53 2.47
N CYS A 112 17.16 12.16 2.84
CA CYS A 112 17.40 11.41 4.07
C CYS A 112 17.12 12.31 5.28
N LEU A 113 16.58 11.73 6.35
CA LEU A 113 16.32 12.41 7.62
C LEU A 113 17.62 12.75 8.35
#